data_AF-A0A6I1DUS8-F1
#
_entry.id   AF-A0A6I1DUS8-F1
#
_cell.length_a   1.000
_cell.length_b   1.000
_cell.length_c   1.000
_cell.angle_alpha   90.00
_cell.angle_beta   90.00
_cell.angle_gamma   90.00
#
_symmetry.space_group_name_H-M   'P 1'
#
loop_
_entity.id
_entity.type
_entity.pdbx_description
1 polymer ?
#
loop_
_entity_poly.entity_id
_entity_poly.type
_entity_poly.pdbx_seq_one_letter_code
_entity_poly.pdbx_strand_id
1 'polypeptide(L)'
;MQVFGYNDAPEGHADVIFDNVRVPKANIILGEGRGFEIAQGRLGPGRIHHCMRMIGAAQEAFEMMCKRVNQREVFGAPMSKQGSVREDIAKSYCEIEQARLLT
;
A
#
# COMPACT_ATOMS: atom_id res chain seq x y z
N MET A 1 -15.18 -9.01 6.66
CA MET A 1 -14.42 -9.88 5.74
C MET A 1 -13.00 -10.03 6.25
N GLN A 2 -12.34 -11.18 6.06
CA GLN A 2 -10.93 -11.36 6.41
C GLN A 2 -10.08 -11.41 5.14
N VAL A 3 -8.94 -10.74 5.15
CA VAL A 3 -7.94 -10.76 4.08
C VAL A 3 -6.67 -11.39 4.64
N PHE A 4 -6.24 -12.53 4.08
CA PHE A 4 -5.11 -13.33 4.59
C PHE A 4 -5.18 -13.62 6.12
N GLY A 5 -6.40 -13.76 6.67
CA GLY A 5 -6.62 -14.02 8.10
C GLY A 5 -6.68 -12.77 8.99
N TYR A 6 -6.42 -11.58 8.45
CA TYR A 6 -6.56 -10.30 9.16
C TYR A 6 -7.95 -9.70 8.94
N ASN A 7 -8.50 -9.03 9.95
CA ASN A 7 -9.83 -8.40 9.89
C ASN A 7 -9.79 -6.87 9.78
N ASP A 8 -8.60 -6.27 9.78
CA ASP A 8 -8.33 -4.83 9.71
C ASP A 8 -9.13 -3.98 10.70
N ALA A 9 -9.39 -4.47 11.92
CA ALA A 9 -10.15 -3.73 12.92
C ALA A 9 -9.36 -2.53 13.49
N PRO A 10 -10.02 -1.38 13.76
CA PRO A 10 -11.46 -1.13 13.72
C PRO A 10 -12.04 -0.77 12.34
N GLU A 11 -11.22 -0.52 11.33
CA GLU A 11 -11.65 -0.04 10.00
C GLU A 11 -12.48 -1.10 9.26
N GLY A 12 -11.94 -2.31 9.13
CA GLY A 12 -12.58 -3.49 8.58
C GLY A 12 -13.00 -3.39 7.11
N HIS A 13 -13.54 -4.50 6.63
CA HIS A 13 -14.10 -4.63 5.29
C HIS A 13 -15.47 -5.31 5.36
N ALA A 14 -16.49 -4.69 4.76
CA ALA A 14 -17.88 -5.15 4.84
C ALA A 14 -18.59 -5.04 3.48
N ASP A 15 -19.54 -5.95 3.25
CA ASP A 15 -20.51 -5.84 2.17
C ASP A 15 -21.69 -5.00 2.64
N VAL A 16 -22.12 -4.04 1.81
CA VAL A 16 -23.22 -3.13 2.14
C VAL A 16 -24.37 -3.38 1.19
N ILE A 17 -25.53 -3.78 1.73
CA ILE A 17 -26.75 -4.06 0.97
C ILE A 17 -27.66 -2.82 1.02
N PHE A 18 -28.07 -2.36 -0.16
CA PHE A 18 -29.06 -1.29 -0.31
C PHE A 18 -30.41 -1.89 -0.72
N ASP A 19 -31.24 -2.26 0.25
CA ASP A 19 -32.61 -2.75 0.02
C ASP A 19 -33.65 -1.67 0.32
N ASN A 20 -34.43 -1.27 -0.69
CA ASN A 20 -35.47 -0.24 -0.62
C ASN A 20 -35.03 1.07 0.08
N VAL A 21 -33.77 1.47 -0.10
CA VAL A 21 -33.21 2.68 0.52
C VAL A 21 -33.78 3.93 -0.15
N ARG A 22 -34.33 4.86 0.65
CA ARG A 22 -34.88 6.13 0.18
C ARG A 22 -33.92 7.26 0.51
N VAL A 23 -33.41 7.93 -0.52
CA VAL A 23 -32.46 9.05 -0.38
C VAL A 23 -33.11 10.33 -0.93
N PRO A 24 -33.14 11.45 -0.19
CA PRO A 24 -33.67 12.70 -0.71
C PRO A 24 -32.90 13.20 -1.94
N LYS A 25 -33.61 13.81 -2.89
CA LYS A 25 -32.98 14.39 -4.11
C LYS A 25 -31.86 15.40 -3.78
N ALA A 26 -31.98 16.10 -2.65
CA ALA A 26 -30.98 17.06 -2.18
C ALA A 26 -29.61 16.42 -1.83
N ASN A 27 -29.56 15.11 -1.62
CA ASN A 27 -28.32 14.38 -1.33
C ASN A 27 -27.58 13.94 -2.60
N ILE A 28 -28.09 14.25 -3.80
CA ILE A 28 -27.35 14.02 -5.05
C ILE A 28 -26.09 14.87 -5.02
N ILE A 29 -24.93 14.21 -5.12
CA ILE A 29 -23.64 14.88 -5.20
C ILE A 29 -23.44 15.36 -6.64
N LEU A 30 -23.15 16.66 -6.81
CA LEU A 30 -22.89 17.36 -8.08
C LEU A 30 -24.08 17.43 -9.06
N GLY A 31 -24.75 16.32 -9.36
CA GLY A 31 -25.92 16.27 -10.26
C GLY A 31 -26.24 14.86 -10.77
N GLU A 32 -27.46 14.67 -11.26
CA GLU A 32 -27.91 13.40 -11.84
C GLU A 32 -27.08 13.05 -13.09
N GLY A 33 -26.68 11.78 -13.21
CA GLY A 33 -25.84 11.30 -14.32
C GLY A 33 -24.35 11.66 -14.24
N ARG A 34 -23.91 12.45 -13.24
CA ARG A 34 -22.52 12.94 -13.15
C ARG A 34 -21.58 12.08 -12.30
N GLY A 35 -21.98 10.87 -11.94
CA GLY A 35 -21.18 9.97 -11.10
C GLY A 35 -19.80 9.64 -11.70
N PHE A 36 -19.73 9.44 -13.01
CA PHE A 36 -18.47 9.16 -13.69
C PHE A 36 -17.48 10.33 -13.63
N GLU A 37 -17.98 11.56 -13.76
CA GLU A 37 -17.17 12.77 -13.66
C GLU A 37 -16.54 12.91 -12.27
N ILE A 38 -17.34 12.68 -11.21
CA ILE A 38 -16.85 12.67 -9.82
C ILE A 38 -15.75 11.62 -9.65
N ALA A 39 -15.98 10.40 -10.16
CA ALA A 39 -15.02 9.30 -10.05
C ALA A 39 -13.69 9.64 -10.75
N GLN A 40 -13.74 10.17 -11.97
CA GLN A 40 -12.54 10.59 -12.71
C GLN A 40 -11.77 11.69 -11.98
N GLY A 41 -12.47 12.70 -11.46
CA GLY A 41 -11.84 13.81 -10.73
C GLY A 41 -11.07 13.37 -9.48
N ARG A 42 -11.50 12.27 -8.83
CA ARG A 42 -10.86 11.76 -7.60
C ARG A 42 -9.76 10.73 -7.85
N LEU A 43 -9.75 10.10 -9.03
CA LEU A 43 -8.90 8.95 -9.32
C LEU A 43 -7.40 9.30 -9.34
N GLY A 44 -7.03 10.47 -9.86
CA GLY A 44 -5.65 10.92 -9.96
C GLY A 44 -4.98 11.09 -8.59
N PRO A 45 -5.44 12.04 -7.75
CA PRO A 45 -4.83 12.28 -6.44
C PRO A 45 -4.87 11.06 -5.53
N GLY A 46 -5.98 10.30 -5.57
CA GLY A 46 -6.13 9.07 -4.77
C GLY A 46 -5.01 8.06 -5.01
N ARG A 47 -4.61 7.86 -6.28
CA ARG A 47 -3.50 6.95 -6.64
C ARG A 47 -2.19 7.40 -6.03
N ILE A 48 -1.85 8.69 -6.12
CA ILE A 48 -0.61 9.23 -5.57
C ILE A 48 -0.55 9.02 -4.06
N HIS A 49 -1.64 9.28 -3.32
CA HIS A 49 -1.67 9.02 -1.88
C HIS A 49 -1.40 7.56 -1.52
N HIS A 50 -1.97 6.61 -2.26
CA HIS A 50 -1.71 5.19 -2.03
C HIS A 50 -0.26 4.81 -2.38
N CYS A 51 0.27 5.27 -3.52
CA CYS A 51 1.65 5.05 -3.92
C CYS A 51 2.63 5.53 -2.85
N MET A 52 2.46 6.76 -2.34
CA MET A 52 3.34 7.32 -1.32
C MET A 52 3.31 6.53 -0.01
N ARG A 53 2.14 6.03 0.42
CA ARG A 53 2.05 5.15 1.60
C ARG A 53 2.78 3.83 1.39
N MET A 54 2.65 3.23 0.20
CA MET A 54 3.33 1.97 -0.13
C MET A 54 4.85 2.13 -0.21
N ILE A 55 5.34 3.28 -0.71
CA ILE A 55 6.78 3.60 -0.68
C ILE A 55 7.28 3.70 0.77
N GLY A 56 6.52 4.33 1.66
CA GLY A 56 6.84 4.38 3.09
C GLY A 56 6.91 2.99 3.72
N ALA A 57 5.93 2.13 3.44
CA ALA A 57 5.93 0.75 3.93
C ALA A 57 7.11 -0.08 3.37
N ALA A 58 7.46 0.12 2.09
CA ALA A 58 8.62 -0.53 1.49
C ALA A 58 9.94 -0.08 2.13
N GLN A 59 10.07 1.21 2.45
CA GLN A 59 11.22 1.76 3.17
C GLN A 59 11.35 1.15 4.57
N GLU A 60 10.25 1.03 5.32
CA GLU A 60 10.25 0.38 6.64
C GLU A 60 10.66 -1.10 6.54
N ALA A 61 10.10 -1.83 5.58
CA ALA A 61 10.45 -3.22 5.33
C ALA A 61 11.95 -3.38 4.96
N PHE A 62 12.49 -2.45 4.18
CA PHE A 62 13.90 -2.41 3.81
C PHE A 62 14.81 -2.20 5.04
N GLU A 63 14.45 -1.30 5.94
CA GLU A 63 15.18 -1.05 7.19
C GLU A 63 15.16 -2.29 8.10
N MET A 64 14.00 -2.94 8.22
CA MET A 64 13.86 -4.20 8.95
C MET A 64 14.73 -5.31 8.34
N MET A 65 14.77 -5.42 7.00
CA MET A 65 15.63 -6.36 6.29
C MET A 65 17.11 -6.10 6.61
N CYS A 66 17.57 -4.85 6.46
CA CYS A 66 18.95 -4.46 6.76
C CYS A 66 19.34 -4.76 8.22
N LYS A 67 18.44 -4.51 9.17
CA LYS A 67 18.66 -4.86 10.58
C LYS A 67 18.78 -6.37 10.76
N ARG A 68 17.87 -7.15 10.17
CA ARG A 68 17.83 -8.61 10.31
C ARG A 68 19.08 -9.29 9.76
N VAL A 69 19.56 -8.90 8.58
CA VAL A 69 20.72 -9.54 7.94
C VAL A 69 22.03 -9.30 8.69
N ASN A 70 22.13 -8.20 9.44
CA ASN A 70 23.29 -7.92 10.27
C ASN A 70 23.24 -8.60 11.64
N GLN A 71 22.05 -8.91 12.16
CA GLN A 71 21.87 -9.58 13.45
C GLN A 71 21.83 -11.11 13.35
N ARG A 72 21.48 -11.67 12.19
CA ARG A 72 21.35 -13.11 11.99
C ARG A 72 22.67 -13.69 11.48
N GLU A 73 23.23 -14.64 12.21
CA GLU A 73 24.35 -15.46 11.72
C GLU A 73 23.87 -16.70 10.98
N VAL A 74 24.51 -16.99 9.86
CA VAL A 74 24.34 -18.20 9.04
C VAL A 74 25.70 -18.60 8.48
N PHE A 75 25.98 -19.90 8.41
CA PHE A 75 27.25 -20.41 7.89
C PHE A 75 28.50 -19.79 8.55
N GLY A 76 28.42 -19.50 9.86
CA GLY A 76 29.55 -18.98 10.65
C GLY A 76 29.85 -17.48 10.49
N ALA A 77 28.99 -16.71 9.81
CA ALA A 77 29.13 -15.27 9.66
C ALA A 77 27.76 -14.57 9.64
N PRO A 78 27.70 -13.23 9.82
CA PRO A 78 26.47 -12.48 9.58
C PRO A 78 25.90 -12.75 8.19
N MET A 79 24.58 -12.86 8.07
CA MET A 79 23.89 -13.10 6.80
C MET A 79 24.19 -12.02 5.75
N SER A 80 24.52 -10.80 6.18
CA SER A 80 25.00 -9.72 5.31
C SER A 80 26.32 -10.01 4.59
N LYS A 81 27.06 -11.07 4.96
CA LYS A 81 28.25 -11.53 4.23
C LYS A 81 27.92 -12.39 3.01
N GLN A 82 26.69 -12.86 2.88
CA GLN A 82 26.24 -13.63 1.72
C GLN A 82 26.03 -12.70 0.52
N GLY A 83 26.62 -13.03 -0.63
CA GLY A 83 26.60 -12.16 -1.82
C GLY A 83 25.20 -11.89 -2.35
N SER A 84 24.37 -12.94 -2.48
CA SER A 84 22.98 -12.82 -2.95
C SER A 84 22.14 -11.90 -2.07
N VAL A 85 22.31 -11.95 -0.76
CA VAL A 85 21.60 -11.08 0.19
C VAL A 85 21.94 -9.61 -0.06
N ARG A 86 23.20 -9.29 -0.37
CA ARG A 86 23.61 -7.92 -0.68
C ARG A 86 23.07 -7.45 -2.03
N GLU A 87 22.96 -8.34 -3.01
CA GLU A 87 22.35 -8.06 -4.31
C GLU A 87 20.86 -7.74 -4.15
N ASP A 88 20.11 -8.56 -3.39
CA ASP A 88 18.70 -8.32 -3.11
C ASP A 88 18.48 -6.97 -2.41
N ILE A 89 19.29 -6.66 -1.39
CA ILE A 89 19.26 -5.35 -0.71
C ILE A 89 19.51 -4.20 -1.69
N ALA A 90 20.55 -4.30 -2.52
CA ALA A 90 20.88 -3.25 -3.49
C ALA A 90 19.75 -3.04 -4.50
N LYS A 91 19.14 -4.13 -4.99
CA LYS A 91 18.01 -4.09 -5.91
C LYS A 91 16.78 -3.45 -5.27
N SER A 92 16.41 -3.86 -4.06
CA SER A 92 15.28 -3.26 -3.34
C SER A 92 15.46 -1.76 -3.12
N TYR A 93 16.67 -1.31 -2.78
CA TYR A 93 16.95 0.12 -2.64
C TYR A 93 16.71 0.87 -3.95
N CYS A 94 17.24 0.36 -5.07
CA CYS A 94 17.01 0.94 -6.39
C CYS A 94 15.52 1.00 -6.75
N GLU A 95 14.76 -0.08 -6.50
CA GLU A 95 13.32 -0.15 -6.79
C GLU A 95 12.52 0.86 -5.95
N ILE A 96 12.86 1.03 -4.67
CA ILE A 96 12.20 2.00 -3.78
C ILE A 96 12.48 3.44 -4.26
N GLU A 97 13.72 3.78 -4.58
CA GLU A 97 14.06 5.13 -5.04
C GLU A 97 13.46 5.42 -6.42
N GLN A 98 13.46 4.45 -7.33
CA GLN A 98 12.78 4.57 -8.63
C GLN A 98 11.28 4.80 -8.45
N ALA A 99 10.63 4.03 -7.58
CA ALA A 99 9.21 4.19 -7.30
C ALA A 99 8.92 5.60 -6.74
N ARG A 100 9.75 6.07 -5.80
CA ARG A 100 9.62 7.41 -5.19
C ARG A 100 9.75 8.55 -6.19
N LEU A 101 10.61 8.42 -7.20
CA LEU A 101 10.81 9.45 -8.22
C LEU A 101 9.77 9.43 -9.34
N LEU A 102 9.13 8.28 -9.56
CA LEU A 102 8.09 8.13 -10.58
C LEU A 102 6.72 8.66 -10.11
N THR A 103 6.45 8.58 -8.81
CA THR A 103 5.18 8.94 -8.17
C THR A 103 5.11 10.41 -7.79
#